data_AF-A0A653D0U0-F1
#
_entry.id   AF-A0A653D0U0-F1
#
_cell.length_a   1.000
_cell.length_b   1.000
_cell.length_c   1.000
_cell.angle_alpha   90.00
_cell.angle_beta   90.00
_cell.angle_gamma   90.00
#
_symmetry.space_group_name_H-M   'P 1'
#
loop_
_entity.id
_entity.type
_entity.pdbx_description
1 polymer ?
#
loop_
_entity_poly.entity_id
_entity_poly.type
_entity_poly.pdbx_seq_one_letter_code
_entity_poly.pdbx_strand_id
1 'polypeptide(L)' 'MQLENIARMNNWSNEEKACVRTTMLRGSAAAILENLCSLDLREYEKITSALKLRFGDAHLTELLHGQLHNRTQQAKEDL' A
#
# COMPACT_ATOMS: atom_id res chain seq x y z
N MET A 1 -2.81 8.79 -9.68
CA MET A 1 -2.89 10.17 -10.22
C MET A 1 -1.54 10.70 -10.70
N GLN A 2 -0.58 11.12 -9.87
CA GLN A 2 0.66 11.75 -10.38
C GLN A 2 1.58 10.80 -11.19
N LEU A 3 1.93 9.63 -10.66
CA LEU A 3 2.76 8.66 -11.38
C LEU A 3 2.10 8.16 -12.67
N GLU A 4 0.78 7.93 -12.65
CA GLU A 4 0.02 7.48 -13.83
C GLU A 4 -0.03 8.53 -14.94
N ASN A 5 -0.15 9.81 -14.57
CA ASN A 5 -0.12 10.90 -15.55
C ASN A 5 1.25 11.02 -16.22
N ILE A 6 2.33 10.95 -15.43
CA ILE A 6 3.71 10.96 -15.95
C ILE A 6 3.95 9.75 -16.84
N ALA A 7 3.55 8.56 -16.39
CA ALA A 7 3.70 7.32 -17.17
C ALA A 7 2.95 7.37 -18.50
N ARG A 8 1.75 7.96 -18.51
CA ARG A 8 0.95 8.17 -19.73
C ARG A 8 1.63 9.16 -20.68
N MET A 9 2.14 10.28 -20.17
CA MET A 9 2.84 11.28 -20.99
C MET A 9 4.11 10.72 -21.64
N ASN A 10 4.77 9.78 -20.98
CA ASN A 10 6.01 9.18 -21.44
C ASN A 10 5.83 7.80 -22.10
N ASN A 11 4.59 7.35 -22.32
CA ASN A 11 4.26 6.03 -22.88
C ASN A 11 4.96 4.85 -22.18
N TRP A 12 5.13 4.93 -20.85
CA TRP A 12 5.78 3.87 -20.09
C TRP A 12 5.00 2.55 -20.18
N SER A 13 5.74 1.47 -20.37
CA SER A 13 5.28 0.09 -20.24
C SER A 13 4.88 -0.25 -18.80
N ASN A 14 4.21 -1.39 -18.63
CA ASN A 14 3.84 -1.89 -17.31
C ASN A 14 5.07 -2.14 -16.41
N GLU A 15 6.14 -2.66 -17.01
CA GLU A 15 7.39 -2.97 -16.32
C GLU A 15 8.13 -1.69 -15.89
N GLU A 16 8.16 -0.66 -16.73
CA GLU A 16 8.74 0.65 -16.35
C GLU A 16 7.95 1.31 -15.22
N LYS A 17 6.61 1.26 -15.27
CA LYS A 17 5.76 1.74 -14.16
C LYS A 17 6.04 0.97 -12.88
N ALA A 18 6.16 -0.35 -12.95
CA ALA A 18 6.47 -1.20 -11.82
C ALA A 18 7.84 -0.85 -11.22
N CYS A 19 8.88 -0.73 -12.05
CA CYS A 19 10.24 -0.37 -11.64
C CYS A 19 10.30 1.00 -10.95
N VAL A 20 9.69 2.03 -11.53
CA VAL A 20 9.62 3.35 -10.90
C VAL A 20 8.83 3.29 -9.60
N ARG A 21 7.73 2.54 -9.56
CA ARG A 21 6.93 2.39 -8.35
C ARG A 21 7.72 1.75 -7.22
N THR A 22 8.43 0.64 -7.47
CA THR A 22 9.22 -0.06 -6.46
C THR A 22 10.39 0.78 -5.96
N THR A 23 11.09 1.48 -6.85
CA THR A 23 12.21 2.36 -6.49
C THR A 23 11.82 3.59 -5.68
N MET A 24 10.54 3.98 -5.66
CA MET A 24 10.02 5.06 -4.83
C MET A 24 9.59 4.61 -3.43
N LEU A 25 9.37 3.30 -3.19
CA LEU A 25 8.90 2.82 -1.88
C LEU A 25 10.03 2.86 -0.84
N ARG A 26 9.67 3.22 0.40
CA ARG A 26 10.60 3.30 1.54
C ARG A 26 9.94 2.71 2.78
N GLY A 27 10.75 2.29 3.74
CA GLY A 27 10.29 1.80 5.05
C GLY A 27 9.30 0.63 4.95
N SER A 28 8.19 0.72 5.68
CA SER A 28 7.15 -0.33 5.72
C SER A 28 6.51 -0.64 4.36
N ALA A 29 6.49 0.32 3.44
CA ALA A 29 5.98 0.09 2.09
C ALA A 29 6.97 -0.70 1.22
N ALA A 30 8.29 -0.53 1.43
CA ALA A 30 9.30 -1.32 0.74
C ALA A 30 9.30 -2.78 1.24
N ALA A 31 9.04 -3.01 2.53
CA ALA A 31 8.96 -4.36 3.12
C ALA A 31 7.84 -5.22 2.49
N ILE A 32 6.82 -4.62 1.86
CA ILE A 32 5.80 -5.38 1.12
C ILE A 32 6.39 -6.04 -0.13
N LEU A 33 7.38 -5.39 -0.75
CA LEU A 33 8.01 -5.91 -1.97
C LEU A 33 8.77 -7.21 -1.70
N GLU A 34 9.29 -7.40 -0.49
CA GLU A 34 9.98 -8.63 -0.08
C GLU A 34 9.04 -9.85 -0.04
N ASN A 35 7.73 -9.62 0.08
CA ASN A 35 6.72 -10.68 0.09
C ASN A 35 6.22 -11.03 -1.33
N LEU A 36 6.68 -10.32 -2.37
CA LEU A 36 6.28 -10.54 -3.75
C LEU A 36 7.38 -11.29 -4.51
N CYS A 37 6.97 -12.17 -5.45
CA CYS A 37 7.94 -12.83 -6.32
C CYS A 37 8.44 -11.88 -7.42
N SER A 38 9.57 -12.22 -8.06
CA SER A 38 10.17 -11.39 -9.10
C SER A 38 9.25 -11.15 -10.32
N LEU A 39 8.30 -12.05 -10.57
CA LEU A 39 7.30 -11.87 -11.62
C LEU A 39 6.25 -10.83 -11.21
N ASP A 40 5.77 -10.89 -9.97
CA ASP A 40 4.81 -9.92 -9.43
C ASP A 40 5.42 -8.52 -9.32
N LEU A 41 6.72 -8.40 -9.07
CA LEU A 41 7.44 -7.13 -9.02
C LEU A 41 7.61 -6.45 -10.40
N ARG A 42 7.35 -7.15 -11.51
CA ARG A 42 7.28 -6.57 -12.85
C ARG A 42 5.88 -6.10 -13.22
N GLU A 43 4.88 -6.53 -12.44
CA GLU A 43 3.47 -6.26 -12.68
C GLU A 43 2.99 -5.10 -11.80
N TYR A 44 2.79 -3.93 -12.42
CA TYR A 44 2.36 -2.73 -11.71
C TYR A 44 1.06 -2.91 -10.93
N GLU A 45 0.11 -3.67 -11.49
CA GLU A 45 -1.17 -3.98 -10.83
C GLU A 45 -0.99 -4.86 -9.58
N LYS A 46 -0.04 -5.80 -9.60
CA LYS A 46 0.25 -6.66 -8.45
C LYS A 46 0.84 -5.86 -7.30
N ILE A 47 1.82 -5.01 -7.60
CA ILE A 47 2.41 -4.08 -6.62
C ILE A 47 1.33 -3.14 -6.05
N THR A 48 0.49 -2.57 -6.92
CA THR A 48 -0.57 -1.64 -6.51
C THR A 48 -1.61 -2.32 -5.64
N SER A 49 -1.99 -3.55 -5.97
CA SER A 49 -2.94 -4.35 -5.20
C SER A 49 -2.40 -4.72 -3.82
N ALA A 50 -1.13 -5.14 -3.73
CA ALA A 50 -0.47 -5.43 -2.46
C ALA A 50 -0.40 -4.20 -1.55
N LEU A 51 -0.09 -3.03 -2.12
CA LEU A 51 -0.09 -1.77 -1.39
C LEU A 51 -1.49 -1.37 -0.90
N LYS A 52 -2.52 -1.51 -1.74
CA LYS A 52 -3.92 -1.25 -1.36
C LYS A 52 -4.41 -2.21 -0.28
N LEU A 53 -4.01 -3.47 -0.33
CA LEU A 53 -4.38 -4.45 0.70
C LEU A 53 -3.78 -4.09 2.06
N ARG A 54 -2.55 -3.59 2.08
CA ARG A 54 -1.85 -3.27 3.34
C ARG A 54 -2.15 -1.87 3.88
N PHE A 55 -2.41 -0.90 3.02
CA PHE A 55 -2.55 0.51 3.41
C PHE A 55 -3.84 1.17 2.94
N GLY A 56 -4.69 0.47 2.20
CA GLY A 56 -5.96 1.00 1.73
C GLY A 56 -7.00 1.10 2.85
N ASP A 57 -8.03 1.90 2.60
CA ASP A 57 -9.08 2.24 3.57
C ASP A 57 -9.79 1.02 4.17
N ALA A 58 -9.97 -0.05 3.39
CA ALA A 58 -10.59 -1.27 3.86
C ALA A 58 -9.81 -1.91 5.01
N HIS A 59 -8.49 -2.05 4.86
CA HIS A 59 -7.63 -2.59 5.91
C HIS A 59 -7.55 -1.66 7.11
N LEU A 60 -7.49 -0.34 6.87
CA LEU A 60 -7.51 0.64 7.96
C LEU A 60 -8.80 0.56 8.77
N THR A 61 -9.95 0.39 8.09
CA THR A 61 -11.25 0.25 8.74
C THR A 61 -11.30 -0.98 9.63
N GLU A 62 -10.85 -2.15 9.13
CA GLU A 62 -10.80 -3.38 9.92
C GLU A 62 -9.85 -3.25 11.13
N LEU A 63 -8.68 -2.63 10.92
CA LEU A 63 -7.71 -2.39 11.99
C LEU A 63 -8.29 -1.49 13.10
N LEU A 64 -8.88 -0.36 12.71
CA LEU A 64 -9.50 0.59 13.64
C LEU A 64 -10.68 -0.05 14.38
N HIS A 65 -11.50 -0.83 13.68
CA HIS A 65 -12.61 -1.55 14.30
C HIS A 65 -12.11 -2.54 15.37
N GLY A 66 -11.05 -3.30 15.07
CA GLY A 66 -10.41 -4.19 16.05
C GLY A 66 -9.81 -3.44 17.24
N GLN A 67 -9.17 -2.29 17.01
CA GLN A 67 -8.64 -1.46 18.10
C GLN A 67 -9.74 -0.90 19.00
N LEU A 68 -10.84 -0.42 18.42
CA LEU A 68 -11.99 0.08 19.18
C LEU A 68 -12.68 -1.02 19.96
N HIS A 69 -12.87 -2.20 19.36
CA HIS A 69 -13.51 -3.33 20.04
C HIS A 69 -12.73 -3.78 21.28
N ASN A 70 -11.39 -3.75 21.20
CA ASN A 70 -10.52 -4.12 22.31
C ASN A 70 -10.26 -2.97 23.29
N ARG A 71 -10.83 -1.77 23.06
CA ARG A 71 -10.62 -0.59 23.93
C ARG A 71 -11.65 -0.61 25.06
N THR A 72 -11.16 -0.70 26.29
CA THR A 72 -11.97 -0.45 27.50
C THR A 72 -11.70 0.95 28.01
N GLN A 73 -12.76 1.65 28.44
CA GLN A 73 -12.64 2.96 29.07
C GLN A 73 -11.80 2.84 30.35
N GLN A 74 -10.79 3.70 30.48
CA GLN A 74 -9.92 3.77 31.63
C GLN A 74 -10.56 4.63 32.72
N ALA A 75 -10.24 4.36 33.99
CA ALA A 75 -10.84 5.07 35.14
C ALA A 75 -10.60 6.60 35.17
N LYS A 76 -9.66 7.10 34.36
CA LYS A 76 -9.31 8.52 34.22
C LYS A 76 -9.93 9.18 32.98
N GLU A 77 -10.72 8.44 32.22
CA GLU A 77 -11.40 8.93 31.03
C GLU A 77 -12.83 9.29 31.42
N ASP A 78 -13.22 10.54 31.17
CA ASP A 78 -14.61 10.96 31.30
C ASP A 78 -15.50 10.22 30.28
N LEU A 79 -16.80 10.17 30.57
CA LEU A 79 -17.83 9.63 29.67
C LEU A 79 -18.10 10.54 28.48
#